data_AF-A0A4R8A0A8-F1
#
_entry.id   AF-A0A4R8A0A8-F1
#
_cell.length_a   1.000
_cell.length_b   1.000
_cell.length_c   1.000
_cell.angle_alpha   90.00
_cell.angle_beta   90.00
_cell.angle_gamma   90.00
#
_symmetry.space_group_name_H-M   'P 1'
#
loop_
_entity.id
_entity.type
_entity.pdbx_description
1 polymer ?
#
loop_
_entity_poly.entity_id
_entity_poly.type
_entity_poly.pdbx_seq_one_letter_code
_entity_poly.pdbx_strand_id
1 'polypeptide(L)'
;MSSAEGPVVFDPSDYGAIPTSRALRQWMRTTRRRHADRSFGQIFEDVYLVLFTLAMVGATGGNVVHHLNTNAARCTSFTCGELSHWMPWIVVPLLLATTIRVLLSVGPVSASQATGFWLLATPVNRASLLRPTYRLVMVVAAVIGFLASMVVWALLGTQFFGVVEAAALMAALLVCTAAVTVWVQQTAQRSRWALRVADLLLVAAVIPAVLLAAQPNSRPKAGMTTTTAVMYTDVVDDYGFGTALIDQPAHTLLPVLFGVLIVFCIALVVVTSRSLDKLTRTSVIAGGELLAGLAGAASSLDISMLADVVAGRHWRLKGRAHTRRGHGSRGGALVHREFVRILRWPRRLVIGFALLVVPYAVAGAGFDALVPVAAGFAGFGAVRPLMDGLRSVCRSTGLVRALGMDLRELRVIMAVVPGLFAILWAALASPAIGSAPATFAVAAGMLAGAVRQASARPPSYSGPLVSSPMGAIPPGLFSQPMRGFDLLLVCLAPVLLGISSTWVLAIPAFVLAVMFAVRPKTD
;
A
#
# COMPACT_ATOMS: atom_id res chain seq x y z
N MET A 1 -52.28 0.85 -13.45
CA MET A 1 -52.08 0.23 -12.12
C MET A 1 -52.38 1.31 -11.10
N SER A 2 -53.55 1.22 -10.47
CA SER A 2 -54.06 2.25 -9.56
C SER A 2 -53.21 2.30 -8.29
N SER A 3 -52.90 3.51 -7.85
CA SER A 3 -52.21 3.84 -6.60
C SER A 3 -53.09 3.62 -5.35
N ALA A 4 -54.00 2.65 -5.39
CA ALA A 4 -55.01 2.39 -4.37
C ALA A 4 -54.62 1.26 -3.40
N GLU A 5 -53.58 0.50 -3.69
CA GLU A 5 -53.02 -0.47 -2.75
C GLU A 5 -52.07 0.27 -1.81
N GLY A 6 -52.43 0.30 -0.52
CA GLY A 6 -51.50 0.67 0.54
C GLY A 6 -50.23 -0.17 0.50
N PRO A 7 -49.21 0.12 1.33
CA PRO A 7 -48.01 -0.71 1.38
C PRO A 7 -48.44 -2.17 1.57
N VAL A 8 -47.97 -3.08 0.70
CA VAL A 8 -48.28 -4.52 0.79
C VAL A 8 -47.92 -4.97 2.21
N VAL A 9 -48.94 -5.18 3.04
CA VAL A 9 -48.77 -5.70 4.40
C VAL A 9 -48.68 -7.20 4.24
N PHE A 10 -47.46 -7.73 4.26
CA PHE A 10 -47.24 -9.17 4.25
C PHE A 10 -47.73 -9.76 5.58
N ASP A 11 -48.71 -10.66 5.52
CA ASP A 11 -49.12 -11.43 6.69
C ASP A 11 -48.00 -12.43 7.04
N PRO A 12 -47.43 -12.41 8.27
CA PRO A 12 -46.40 -13.36 8.69
C PRO A 12 -46.82 -14.83 8.55
N SER A 13 -48.12 -15.10 8.51
CA SER A 13 -48.66 -16.46 8.33
C SER A 13 -48.48 -17.03 6.92
N ASP A 14 -48.37 -16.19 5.88
CA ASP A 14 -48.27 -16.62 4.47
C ASP A 14 -46.89 -17.22 4.09
N TYR A 15 -45.84 -16.89 4.86
CA TYR A 15 -44.45 -17.26 4.52
C TYR A 15 -43.75 -18.14 5.56
N GLY A 16 -44.46 -18.52 6.63
CA GLY A 16 -43.89 -19.27 7.75
C GLY A 16 -42.83 -18.48 8.52
N ALA A 17 -42.20 -19.14 9.50
CA ALA A 17 -41.19 -18.50 10.34
C ALA A 17 -39.97 -18.07 9.52
N ILE A 18 -39.62 -16.78 9.57
CA ILE A 18 -38.42 -16.25 8.90
C ILE A 18 -37.18 -17.01 9.39
N PRO A 19 -36.41 -17.64 8.49
CA PRO A 19 -35.28 -18.46 8.89
C PRO A 19 -34.20 -17.63 9.58
N THR A 20 -33.58 -18.20 10.61
CA THR A 20 -32.44 -17.55 11.27
C THR A 20 -31.26 -17.42 10.30
N SER A 21 -30.43 -16.40 10.49
CA SER A 21 -29.23 -16.21 9.66
C SER A 21 -28.20 -17.35 9.77
N ARG A 22 -28.23 -18.12 10.86
CA ARG A 22 -27.43 -19.35 10.99
C ARG A 22 -27.94 -20.44 10.06
N ALA A 23 -29.26 -20.69 10.06
CA ALA A 23 -29.89 -21.67 9.19
C ALA A 23 -29.65 -21.34 7.71
N LEU A 24 -29.84 -20.08 7.32
CA LEU A 24 -29.59 -19.64 5.94
C LEU A 24 -28.13 -19.85 5.51
N ARG A 25 -27.16 -19.50 6.37
CA ARG A 25 -25.74 -19.75 6.07
C ARG A 25 -25.40 -21.23 6.00
N GLN A 26 -25.99 -22.05 6.87
CA GLN A 26 -25.78 -23.49 6.85
C GLN A 26 -26.31 -24.07 5.55
N TRP A 27 -27.53 -23.69 5.14
CA TRP A 27 -28.11 -24.08 3.86
C TRP A 27 -27.23 -23.65 2.68
N MET A 28 -26.76 -22.39 2.65
CA MET A 28 -25.85 -21.94 1.59
C MET A 28 -24.55 -22.75 1.54
N ARG A 29 -23.97 -23.08 2.71
CA ARG A 29 -22.75 -23.90 2.78
C ARG A 29 -23.00 -25.30 2.28
N THR A 30 -24.11 -25.94 2.64
CA THR A 30 -24.46 -27.28 2.16
C THR A 30 -24.72 -27.28 0.65
N THR A 31 -25.44 -26.30 0.14
CA THR A 31 -25.74 -26.19 -1.30
C THR A 31 -24.47 -25.94 -2.11
N ARG A 32 -23.57 -25.06 -1.65
CA ARG A 32 -22.27 -24.84 -2.30
C ARG A 32 -21.38 -26.09 -2.27
N ARG A 33 -21.37 -26.84 -1.17
CA ARG A 33 -20.62 -28.10 -1.07
C ARG A 33 -21.15 -29.16 -2.03
N ARG A 34 -22.46 -29.20 -2.29
CA ARG A 34 -23.07 -30.12 -3.26
C ARG A 34 -22.72 -29.82 -4.72
N HIS A 35 -22.43 -28.55 -5.04
CA HIS A 35 -22.02 -28.11 -6.38
C HIS A 35 -20.50 -27.88 -6.48
N ALA A 36 -19.72 -28.29 -5.47
CA ALA A 36 -18.29 -28.15 -5.50
C ALA A 36 -17.68 -29.40 -6.12
N ASP A 37 -17.29 -29.32 -7.39
CA ASP A 37 -16.75 -30.46 -8.15
C ASP A 37 -15.26 -30.77 -7.85
N ARG A 38 -14.72 -30.24 -6.74
CA ARG A 38 -13.29 -30.42 -6.41
C ARG A 38 -13.04 -31.76 -5.74
N SER A 39 -12.03 -32.48 -6.21
CA SER A 39 -11.59 -33.72 -5.57
C SER A 39 -10.85 -33.43 -4.25
N PHE A 40 -10.88 -34.37 -3.32
CA PHE A 40 -10.16 -34.25 -2.05
C PHE A 40 -8.65 -34.02 -2.26
N GLY A 41 -8.07 -34.67 -3.27
CA GLY A 41 -6.66 -34.50 -3.64
C GLY A 41 -6.31 -33.08 -4.07
N GLN A 42 -7.17 -32.43 -4.87
CA GLN A 42 -6.97 -31.03 -5.28
C GLN A 42 -7.01 -30.07 -4.09
N ILE A 43 -7.88 -30.31 -3.12
CA ILE A 43 -7.94 -29.49 -1.90
C ILE A 43 -6.65 -29.66 -1.08
N PHE A 44 -6.14 -30.89 -0.96
CA PHE A 44 -4.89 -31.16 -0.27
C PHE A 44 -3.69 -30.50 -0.96
N GLU A 45 -3.62 -30.59 -2.30
CA GLU A 45 -2.59 -29.94 -3.12
C GLU A 45 -2.61 -28.41 -2.92
N ASP A 46 -3.79 -27.77 -3.00
CA ASP A 46 -3.95 -26.34 -2.75
C ASP A 46 -3.43 -25.95 -1.35
N VAL A 47 -3.79 -26.71 -0.32
CA VAL A 47 -3.37 -26.45 1.07
C VAL A 47 -1.86 -26.65 1.23
N TYR A 48 -1.30 -27.72 0.67
CA TYR A 48 0.13 -28.01 0.70
C TYR A 48 0.92 -26.88 0.03
N LEU A 49 0.51 -26.45 -1.17
CA LEU A 49 1.17 -25.36 -1.91
C LEU A 49 1.14 -24.06 -1.10
N VAL A 50 0.00 -23.71 -0.48
CA VAL A 50 -0.09 -22.50 0.36
C VAL A 50 0.81 -22.58 1.59
N LEU A 51 0.83 -23.72 2.29
CA LEU A 51 1.67 -23.89 3.49
C LEU A 51 3.16 -23.89 3.12
N PHE A 52 3.54 -24.60 2.07
CA PHE A 52 4.92 -24.66 1.59
C PHE A 52 5.42 -23.29 1.11
N THR A 53 4.62 -22.56 0.33
CA THR A 53 4.98 -21.20 -0.11
C THR A 53 5.09 -20.24 1.06
N LEU A 54 4.19 -20.30 2.04
CA LEU A 54 4.27 -19.50 3.26
C LEU A 54 5.53 -19.82 4.06
N ALA A 55 5.88 -21.11 4.19
CA ALA A 55 7.09 -21.55 4.87
C ALA A 55 8.36 -21.06 4.15
N MET A 56 8.41 -21.18 2.82
CA MET A 56 9.54 -20.73 2.01
C MET A 56 9.74 -19.20 2.09
N VAL A 57 8.65 -18.44 1.95
CA VAL A 57 8.67 -16.97 2.08
C VAL A 57 9.04 -16.57 3.51
N GLY A 58 8.50 -17.27 4.51
CA GLY A 58 8.81 -17.05 5.93
C GLY A 58 10.28 -17.30 6.26
N ALA A 59 10.86 -18.39 5.76
CA ALA A 59 12.28 -18.72 5.94
C ALA A 59 13.19 -17.72 5.24
N THR A 60 12.88 -17.36 3.98
CA THR A 60 13.68 -16.41 3.19
C THR A 60 13.63 -15.01 3.81
N GLY A 61 12.43 -14.52 4.14
CA GLY A 61 12.25 -13.23 4.80
C GLY A 61 12.84 -13.21 6.20
N GLY A 62 12.68 -14.29 6.97
CA GLY A 62 13.27 -14.46 8.29
C GLY A 62 14.79 -14.41 8.27
N ASN A 63 15.44 -15.04 7.28
CA ASN A 63 16.89 -14.98 7.13
C ASN A 63 17.38 -13.57 6.81
N VAL A 64 16.68 -12.85 5.92
CA VAL A 64 17.00 -11.45 5.61
C VAL A 64 16.86 -10.59 6.87
N VAL A 65 15.75 -10.70 7.60
CA VAL A 65 15.54 -9.95 8.85
C VAL A 65 16.61 -10.32 9.88
N HIS A 66 16.96 -11.60 10.01
CA HIS A 66 18.00 -12.05 10.94
C HIS A 66 19.37 -11.43 10.62
N HIS A 67 19.81 -11.48 9.36
CA HIS A 67 21.07 -10.87 8.95
C HIS A 67 21.07 -9.35 9.15
N LEU A 68 19.99 -8.67 8.76
CA LEU A 68 19.84 -7.23 8.97
C LEU A 68 19.85 -6.88 10.47
N ASN A 69 19.18 -7.68 11.29
CA ASN A 69 19.14 -7.52 12.73
C ASN A 69 20.52 -7.70 13.37
N THR A 70 21.27 -8.74 12.99
CA THR A 70 22.63 -8.94 13.54
C THR A 70 23.60 -7.82 13.21
N ASN A 71 23.39 -7.12 12.09
CA ASN A 71 24.17 -5.94 11.71
C ASN A 71 23.70 -4.69 12.46
N ALA A 72 22.38 -4.49 12.57
CA ALA A 72 21.77 -3.37 13.29
C ALA A 72 22.06 -3.43 14.80
N ALA A 73 21.98 -4.61 15.42
CA ALA A 73 22.26 -4.82 16.85
C ALA A 73 23.72 -4.53 17.24
N ARG A 74 24.65 -4.48 16.28
CA ARG A 74 26.05 -4.10 16.49
C ARG A 74 26.30 -2.59 16.33
N CYS A 75 25.29 -1.83 15.93
CA CYS A 75 25.42 -0.41 15.68
C CYS A 75 25.31 0.38 16.99
N THR A 76 26.43 0.92 17.47
CA THR A 76 26.51 1.73 18.70
C THR A 76 26.67 3.22 18.42
N SER A 77 26.41 3.67 17.20
CA SER A 77 26.55 5.09 16.83
C SER A 77 25.39 5.92 17.41
N PHE A 78 25.66 7.19 17.70
CA PHE A 78 24.64 8.16 18.13
C PHE A 78 23.42 8.20 17.17
N THR A 79 23.69 8.09 15.86
CA THR A 79 22.66 8.03 14.81
C THR A 79 21.73 6.82 14.93
N CYS A 80 22.23 5.68 15.42
CA CYS A 80 21.41 4.49 15.63
C CYS A 80 20.46 4.65 16.84
N GLY A 81 20.95 5.28 17.90
CA GLY A 81 20.14 5.66 19.06
C GLY A 81 19.02 6.63 18.68
N GLU A 82 19.33 7.69 17.94
CA GLU A 82 18.30 8.62 17.44
C GLU A 82 17.27 7.91 16.55
N LEU A 83 17.69 7.05 15.61
CA LEU A 83 16.77 6.33 14.75
C LEU A 83 15.77 5.48 15.57
N SER A 84 16.24 4.74 16.57
CA SER A 84 15.38 3.92 17.41
C SER A 84 14.32 4.73 18.16
N HIS A 85 14.67 5.94 18.60
CA HIS A 85 13.75 6.86 19.28
C HIS A 85 12.66 7.39 18.33
N TRP A 86 13.02 7.73 17.09
CA TRP A 86 12.09 8.30 16.11
C TRP A 86 11.28 7.24 15.34
N MET A 87 11.73 5.98 15.31
CA MET A 87 11.09 4.92 14.53
C MET A 87 9.60 4.69 14.87
N PRO A 88 9.16 4.64 16.15
CA PRO A 88 7.74 4.47 16.46
C PRO A 88 6.88 5.62 15.93
N TRP A 89 7.40 6.85 15.97
CA TRP A 89 6.75 8.04 15.44
C TRP A 89 6.63 8.05 13.92
N ILE A 90 7.40 7.22 13.21
CA ILE A 90 7.28 7.00 11.76
C ILE A 90 6.34 5.83 11.49
N VAL A 91 6.62 4.66 12.08
CA VAL A 91 5.99 3.38 11.73
C VAL A 91 4.54 3.33 12.18
N VAL A 92 4.24 3.79 13.40
CA VAL A 92 2.87 3.75 13.94
C VAL A 92 1.91 4.56 13.07
N PRO A 93 2.12 5.87 12.83
CA PRO A 93 1.21 6.64 11.98
C PRO A 93 1.18 6.14 10.53
N LEU A 94 2.29 5.62 10.00
CA LEU A 94 2.33 5.02 8.66
C LEU A 94 1.42 3.78 8.58
N LEU A 95 1.52 2.85 9.54
CA LEU A 95 0.69 1.65 9.59
C LEU A 95 -0.79 2.02 9.79
N LEU A 96 -1.11 2.94 10.71
CA LEU A 96 -2.48 3.39 10.91
C LEU A 96 -3.06 4.04 9.66
N ALA A 97 -2.31 4.96 9.03
CA ALA A 97 -2.77 5.65 7.84
C ALA A 97 -2.99 4.67 6.67
N THR A 98 -2.06 3.72 6.48
CA THR A 98 -2.21 2.70 5.44
C THR A 98 -3.40 1.78 5.71
N THR A 99 -3.58 1.30 6.94
CA THR A 99 -4.74 0.48 7.33
C THR A 99 -6.06 1.22 7.09
N ILE A 100 -6.20 2.46 7.56
CA ILE A 100 -7.40 3.28 7.33
C ILE A 100 -7.69 3.41 5.84
N ARG A 101 -6.65 3.66 5.03
CA ARG A 101 -6.80 3.89 3.59
C ARG A 101 -7.13 2.62 2.84
N VAL A 102 -6.52 1.48 3.16
CA VAL A 102 -6.80 0.19 2.53
C VAL A 102 -8.21 -0.26 2.90
N LEU A 103 -8.58 -0.18 4.18
CA LEU A 103 -9.92 -0.56 4.62
C LEU A 103 -11.00 0.33 4.03
N LEU A 104 -10.84 1.65 3.99
CA LEU A 104 -11.84 2.56 3.42
C LEU A 104 -11.82 2.61 1.89
N SER A 105 -10.72 2.23 1.22
CA SER A 105 -10.68 2.16 -0.24
C SER A 105 -11.56 1.04 -0.76
N VAL A 106 -11.63 -0.07 -0.02
CA VAL A 106 -12.55 -1.17 -0.28
C VAL A 106 -13.91 -0.88 0.36
N GLY A 107 -13.93 -0.66 1.67
CA GLY A 107 -15.07 -0.75 2.56
C GLY A 107 -14.83 -1.93 3.51
N PRO A 108 -14.50 -1.71 4.79
CA PRO A 108 -14.03 -2.77 5.68
C PRO A 108 -15.04 -3.92 5.80
N VAL A 109 -16.34 -3.62 5.73
CA VAL A 109 -17.38 -4.64 5.56
C VAL A 109 -18.00 -4.50 4.18
N SER A 110 -17.67 -5.44 3.30
CA SER A 110 -18.14 -5.52 1.92
C SER A 110 -18.89 -6.82 1.67
N ALA A 111 -19.87 -6.79 0.76
CA ALA A 111 -20.57 -7.97 0.28
C ALA A 111 -20.66 -7.95 -1.24
N SER A 112 -20.63 -9.14 -1.86
CA SER A 112 -20.77 -9.25 -3.32
C SER A 112 -22.11 -8.68 -3.80
N GLN A 113 -22.17 -8.25 -5.05
CA GLN A 113 -23.39 -7.74 -5.66
C GLN A 113 -24.55 -8.75 -5.55
N ALA A 114 -24.28 -10.05 -5.74
CA ALA A 114 -25.27 -11.11 -5.55
C ALA A 114 -25.78 -11.20 -4.09
N THR A 115 -24.89 -11.10 -3.10
CA THR A 115 -25.28 -11.08 -1.67
C THR A 115 -26.10 -9.83 -1.36
N GLY A 116 -25.69 -8.68 -1.90
CA GLY A 116 -26.40 -7.43 -1.73
C GLY A 116 -27.75 -7.39 -2.43
N PHE A 117 -27.89 -8.08 -3.56
CA PHE A 117 -29.14 -8.19 -4.31
C PHE A 117 -30.12 -9.14 -3.64
N TRP A 118 -29.69 -10.39 -3.42
CA TRP A 118 -30.57 -11.47 -2.96
C TRP A 118 -30.68 -11.58 -1.45
N LEU A 119 -29.58 -11.43 -0.71
CA LEU A 119 -29.56 -11.73 0.73
C LEU A 119 -29.87 -10.49 1.59
N LEU A 120 -29.33 -9.32 1.25
CA LEU A 120 -29.59 -8.09 2.03
C LEU A 120 -30.99 -7.51 1.83
N ALA A 121 -31.71 -7.96 0.79
CA ALA A 121 -33.11 -7.61 0.53
C ALA A 121 -34.09 -8.47 1.36
N THR A 122 -33.65 -9.61 1.90
CA THR A 122 -34.49 -10.48 2.73
C THR A 122 -34.79 -9.85 4.11
N PRO A 123 -35.88 -10.25 4.79
CA PRO A 123 -36.19 -9.76 6.14
C PRO A 123 -35.27 -10.33 7.24
N VAL A 124 -34.24 -11.11 6.89
CA VAL A 124 -33.28 -11.67 7.83
C VAL A 124 -32.40 -10.58 8.44
N ASN A 125 -32.04 -10.72 9.71
CA ASN A 125 -31.20 -9.76 10.42
C ASN A 125 -29.85 -9.51 9.69
N ARG A 126 -29.72 -8.31 9.10
CA ARG A 126 -28.56 -7.90 8.29
C ARG A 126 -27.24 -7.90 9.06
N ALA A 127 -27.24 -7.40 10.29
CA ALA A 127 -26.04 -7.38 11.13
C ALA A 127 -25.48 -8.80 11.31
N SER A 128 -26.37 -9.77 11.56
CA SER A 128 -25.97 -11.16 11.73
C SER A 128 -25.39 -11.79 10.45
N LEU A 129 -25.84 -11.37 9.26
CA LEU A 129 -25.28 -11.80 7.97
C LEU A 129 -23.89 -11.21 7.70
N LEU A 130 -23.63 -9.97 8.13
CA LEU A 130 -22.35 -9.26 7.95
C LEU A 130 -21.29 -9.59 9.03
N ARG A 131 -21.68 -10.18 10.16
CA ARG A 131 -20.74 -10.56 11.25
C ARG A 131 -19.53 -11.41 10.82
N PRO A 132 -19.66 -12.41 9.91
CA PRO A 132 -18.51 -13.22 9.51
C PRO A 132 -17.46 -12.43 8.74
N THR A 133 -17.87 -11.57 7.79
CA THR A 133 -16.95 -10.70 7.05
C THR A 133 -16.32 -9.67 7.99
N TYR A 134 -17.10 -9.11 8.91
CA TYR A 134 -16.57 -8.24 9.96
C TYR A 134 -15.48 -8.93 10.81
N ARG A 135 -15.73 -10.15 11.31
CA ARG A 135 -14.75 -10.91 12.10
C ARG A 135 -13.51 -11.25 11.30
N LEU A 136 -13.66 -11.62 10.03
CA LEU A 136 -12.54 -11.89 9.13
C LEU A 136 -11.63 -10.67 9.03
N VAL A 137 -12.20 -9.47 8.89
CA VAL A 137 -11.42 -8.22 8.79
C VAL A 137 -10.67 -7.93 10.10
N MET A 138 -11.29 -8.18 11.27
CA MET A 138 -10.59 -8.03 12.56
C MET A 138 -9.41 -9.01 12.68
N VAL A 139 -9.60 -10.27 12.30
CA VAL A 139 -8.54 -11.29 12.33
C VAL A 139 -7.41 -10.93 11.37
N VAL A 140 -7.75 -10.52 10.14
CA VAL A 140 -6.76 -10.11 9.14
C VAL A 140 -5.99 -8.87 9.61
N ALA A 141 -6.66 -7.88 10.20
CA ALA A 141 -6.00 -6.71 10.77
C ALA A 141 -5.06 -7.07 11.93
N ALA A 142 -5.46 -7.99 12.81
CA ALA A 142 -4.62 -8.48 13.90
C ALA A 142 -3.36 -9.19 13.37
N VAL A 143 -3.53 -10.13 12.44
CA VAL A 143 -2.43 -10.90 11.87
C VAL A 143 -1.46 -10.00 11.09
N ILE A 144 -1.97 -9.11 10.23
CA ILE A 144 -1.13 -8.18 9.47
C ILE A 144 -0.40 -7.22 10.41
N GLY A 145 -1.10 -6.68 11.43
CA GLY A 145 -0.47 -5.79 12.41
C GLY A 145 0.62 -6.46 13.20
N PHE A 146 0.38 -7.70 13.66
CA PHE A 146 1.36 -8.50 14.37
C PHE A 146 2.59 -8.79 13.50
N LEU A 147 2.39 -9.31 12.28
CA LEU A 147 3.49 -9.66 11.39
C LEU A 147 4.30 -8.44 10.94
N ALA A 148 3.62 -7.35 10.54
CA ALA A 148 4.29 -6.13 10.11
C ALA A 148 5.11 -5.51 11.24
N SER A 149 4.54 -5.47 12.45
CA SER A 149 5.24 -4.93 13.62
C SER A 149 6.39 -5.83 14.05
N MET A 150 6.21 -7.16 14.03
CA MET A 150 7.28 -8.11 14.34
C MET A 150 8.48 -7.90 13.42
N VAL A 151 8.25 -7.74 12.10
CA VAL A 151 9.33 -7.43 11.15
C VAL A 151 10.01 -6.10 11.46
N VAL A 152 9.25 -5.04 11.71
CA VAL A 152 9.84 -3.73 12.03
C VAL A 152 10.70 -3.82 13.28
N TRP A 153 10.17 -4.27 14.40
CA TRP A 153 10.89 -4.27 15.69
C TRP A 153 12.03 -5.27 15.72
N ALA A 154 11.91 -6.40 15.00
CA ALA A 154 13.02 -7.33 14.82
C ALA A 154 14.20 -6.70 14.05
N LEU A 155 13.97 -5.73 13.16
CA LEU A 155 15.04 -5.04 12.44
C LEU A 155 15.79 -4.02 13.32
N LEU A 156 15.24 -3.63 14.47
CA LEU A 156 15.83 -2.64 15.39
C LEU A 156 16.73 -3.25 16.47
N GLY A 157 17.06 -4.55 16.45
CA GLY A 157 17.89 -5.14 17.51
C GLY A 157 17.14 -5.47 18.80
N THR A 158 15.81 -5.33 18.83
CA THR A 158 15.05 -5.56 20.08
C THR A 158 15.04 -7.03 20.48
N GLN A 159 15.11 -7.29 21.78
CA GLN A 159 15.00 -8.62 22.36
C GLN A 159 13.66 -9.27 22.00
N PHE A 160 13.64 -10.60 21.84
CA PHE A 160 12.47 -11.35 21.35
C PHE A 160 11.17 -11.02 22.10
N PHE A 161 11.21 -10.91 23.43
CA PHE A 161 10.03 -10.56 24.22
C PHE A 161 9.51 -9.15 23.92
N GLY A 162 10.41 -8.18 23.76
CA GLY A 162 10.06 -6.81 23.36
C GLY A 162 9.47 -6.74 21.94
N VAL A 163 9.98 -7.56 21.02
CA VAL A 163 9.40 -7.70 19.66
C VAL A 163 7.95 -8.18 19.74
N VAL A 164 7.70 -9.24 20.51
CA VAL A 164 6.36 -9.85 20.63
C VAL A 164 5.39 -8.89 21.31
N GLU A 165 5.81 -8.18 22.35
CA GLU A 165 5.00 -7.19 23.05
C GLU A 165 4.61 -6.02 22.13
N ALA A 166 5.60 -5.43 21.45
CA ALA A 166 5.36 -4.34 20.51
C ALA A 166 4.46 -4.80 19.34
N ALA A 167 4.66 -6.04 18.86
CA ALA A 167 3.80 -6.64 17.84
C ALA A 167 2.36 -6.85 18.32
N ALA A 168 2.16 -7.26 19.57
CA ALA A 168 0.83 -7.42 20.15
C ALA A 168 0.11 -6.07 20.33
N LEU A 169 0.82 -5.04 20.81
CA LEU A 169 0.30 -3.67 20.92
C LEU A 169 -0.13 -3.12 19.55
N MET A 170 0.72 -3.29 18.54
CA MET A 170 0.40 -2.85 17.18
C MET A 170 -0.76 -3.63 16.56
N ALA A 171 -0.84 -4.93 16.79
CA ALA A 171 -1.98 -5.74 16.37
C ALA A 171 -3.28 -5.24 17.01
N ALA A 172 -3.29 -4.98 18.32
CA ALA A 172 -4.44 -4.42 19.03
C ALA A 172 -4.84 -3.06 18.45
N LEU A 173 -3.87 -2.17 18.24
CA LEU A 173 -4.09 -0.86 17.65
C LEU A 173 -4.70 -0.95 16.23
N LEU A 174 -4.20 -1.84 15.37
CA LEU A 174 -4.76 -2.03 14.04
C LEU A 174 -6.16 -2.65 14.07
N VAL A 175 -6.45 -3.57 14.99
CA VAL A 175 -7.82 -4.08 15.22
C VAL A 175 -8.75 -2.94 15.64
N CYS A 176 -8.30 -2.10 16.57
CA CYS A 176 -9.04 -0.94 17.01
C CYS A 176 -9.30 0.03 15.83
N THR A 177 -8.31 0.33 15.00
CA THR A 177 -8.53 1.14 13.78
C THR A 177 -9.49 0.49 12.79
N ALA A 178 -9.39 -0.83 12.59
CA ALA A 178 -10.30 -1.56 11.72
C ALA A 178 -11.74 -1.45 12.22
N ALA A 179 -11.98 -1.60 13.53
CA ALA A 179 -13.29 -1.40 14.14
C ALA A 179 -13.81 0.04 13.95
N VAL A 180 -12.96 1.07 14.16
CA VAL A 180 -13.32 2.47 13.88
C VAL A 180 -13.68 2.66 12.41
N THR A 181 -12.95 2.05 11.46
CA THR A 181 -13.25 2.21 10.03
C THR A 181 -14.63 1.66 9.65
N VAL A 182 -15.13 0.63 10.35
CA VAL A 182 -16.49 0.10 10.15
C VAL A 182 -17.54 1.11 10.61
N TRP A 183 -17.31 1.77 11.73
CA TRP A 183 -18.19 2.86 12.19
C TRP A 183 -18.14 4.08 11.24
N VAL A 184 -16.95 4.39 10.71
CA VAL A 184 -16.73 5.44 9.73
C VAL A 184 -17.44 5.15 8.39
N GLN A 185 -17.53 3.87 7.99
CA GLN A 185 -18.21 3.43 6.77
C GLN A 185 -19.71 3.76 6.76
N GLN A 186 -20.33 3.95 7.93
CA GLN A 186 -21.77 4.23 8.05
C GLN A 186 -22.21 5.52 7.34
N THR A 187 -21.32 6.53 7.24
CA THR A 187 -21.65 7.78 6.54
C THR A 187 -20.52 8.26 5.64
N ALA A 188 -20.87 8.81 4.47
CA ALA A 188 -19.90 9.36 3.52
C ALA A 188 -19.10 10.54 4.12
N GLN A 189 -19.71 11.34 5.01
CA GLN A 189 -19.02 12.44 5.69
C GLN A 189 -17.92 11.92 6.61
N ARG A 190 -18.20 10.92 7.46
CA ARG A 190 -17.19 10.31 8.33
C ARG A 190 -16.05 9.70 7.51
N SER A 191 -16.37 8.99 6.43
CA SER A 191 -15.37 8.40 5.53
C SER A 191 -14.43 9.45 4.92
N ARG A 192 -14.96 10.62 4.52
CA ARG A 192 -14.12 11.74 4.04
C ARG A 192 -13.22 12.29 5.14
N TRP A 193 -13.74 12.46 6.36
CA TRP A 193 -12.95 12.94 7.50
C TRP A 193 -11.85 11.96 7.91
N ALA A 194 -12.15 10.67 7.99
CA ALA A 194 -11.15 9.65 8.31
C ALA A 194 -10.02 9.58 7.27
N LEU A 195 -10.33 9.77 5.99
CA LEU A 195 -9.30 9.88 4.96
C LEU A 195 -8.41 11.12 5.13
N ARG A 196 -8.96 12.26 5.59
CA ARG A 196 -8.16 13.43 5.94
C ARG A 196 -7.27 13.17 7.17
N VAL A 197 -7.78 12.46 8.17
CA VAL A 197 -6.98 12.03 9.33
C VAL A 197 -5.84 11.12 8.87
N ALA A 198 -6.08 10.18 7.96
CA ALA A 198 -5.02 9.36 7.37
C ALA A 198 -4.01 10.20 6.56
N ASP A 199 -4.44 11.28 5.90
CA ASP A 199 -3.53 12.21 5.23
C ASP A 199 -2.66 12.95 6.25
N LEU A 200 -3.23 13.41 7.37
CA LEU A 200 -2.51 14.06 8.46
C LEU A 200 -1.50 13.11 9.14
N LEU A 201 -1.89 11.85 9.38
CA LEU A 201 -1.00 10.82 9.92
C LEU A 201 0.19 10.55 9.00
N LEU A 202 -0.01 10.53 7.68
CA LEU A 202 1.10 10.40 6.74
C LEU A 202 2.04 11.60 6.80
N VAL A 203 1.51 12.82 6.87
CA VAL A 203 2.34 14.02 7.03
C VAL A 203 3.10 13.95 8.37
N ALA A 204 2.45 13.53 9.45
CA ALA A 204 3.08 13.33 10.75
C ALA A 204 4.20 12.28 10.73
N ALA A 205 4.07 11.21 9.93
CA ALA A 205 5.12 10.21 9.75
C ALA A 205 6.33 10.74 8.94
N VAL A 206 6.11 11.73 8.07
CA VAL A 206 7.15 12.31 7.20
C VAL A 206 8.01 13.31 7.95
N ILE A 207 7.43 14.13 8.82
CA ILE A 207 8.15 15.15 9.61
C ILE A 207 9.39 14.58 10.32
N PRO A 208 9.31 13.52 11.14
CA PRO A 208 10.46 12.97 11.84
C PRO A 208 11.51 12.40 10.89
N ALA A 209 11.10 11.75 9.79
CA ALA A 209 12.04 11.26 8.78
C ALA A 209 12.80 12.40 8.08
N VAL A 210 12.13 13.54 7.84
CA VAL A 210 12.76 14.74 7.27
C VAL A 210 13.63 15.46 8.31
N LEU A 211 13.28 15.46 9.58
CA LEU A 211 14.13 16.03 10.64
C LEU A 211 15.43 15.22 10.79
N LEU A 212 15.35 13.89 10.82
CA LEU A 212 16.51 13.00 10.81
C LEU A 212 17.39 13.20 9.56
N ALA A 213 16.75 13.41 8.41
CA ALA A 213 17.43 13.71 7.16
C ALA A 213 18.17 15.06 7.15
N ALA A 214 17.56 16.06 7.79
CA ALA A 214 18.01 17.45 7.75
C ALA A 214 19.03 17.77 8.84
N GLN A 215 19.20 16.92 9.85
CA GLN A 215 20.31 17.02 10.79
C GLN A 215 21.60 16.90 9.97
N PRO A 216 22.36 18.00 9.79
CA PRO A 216 23.57 17.96 9.01
C PRO A 216 24.49 16.97 9.72
N ASN A 217 24.92 15.93 8.99
CA ASN A 217 25.89 14.93 9.42
C ASN A 217 26.88 15.56 10.39
N SER A 218 26.58 15.47 11.68
CA SER A 218 27.53 15.81 12.72
C SER A 218 28.44 14.61 12.72
N ARG A 219 29.30 14.53 11.70
CA ARG A 219 30.48 13.68 11.71
C ARG A 219 31.07 13.94 13.08
N PRO A 220 31.13 12.94 13.99
CA PRO A 220 31.78 13.16 15.25
C PRO A 220 33.17 13.69 14.90
N LYS A 221 33.48 14.92 15.36
CA LYS A 221 34.85 15.42 15.28
C LYS A 221 35.69 14.32 15.90
N ALA A 222 36.75 13.91 15.20
CA ALA A 222 37.58 12.73 15.49
C ALA A 222 38.33 12.75 16.83
N GLY A 223 37.80 13.42 17.86
CA GLY A 223 38.30 13.48 19.23
C GLY A 223 37.22 13.40 20.30
N MET A 224 35.96 13.08 19.97
CA MET A 224 34.97 12.77 21.01
C MET A 224 35.12 11.29 21.38
N THR A 225 36.03 11.07 22.33
CA THR A 225 36.43 9.81 22.94
C THR A 225 35.23 8.97 23.38
N THR A 226 35.41 7.67 23.22
CA THR A 226 34.57 6.52 23.60
C THR A 226 33.92 6.62 24.99
N THR A 227 34.41 7.51 25.86
CA THR A 227 33.86 7.81 27.18
C THR A 227 32.48 8.46 27.16
N THR A 228 32.12 9.27 26.16
CA THR A 228 30.75 9.82 26.08
C THR A 228 29.76 8.84 25.48
N ALA A 229 30.20 7.87 24.67
CA ALA A 229 29.33 6.81 24.15
C ALA A 229 28.90 5.84 25.26
N VAL A 230 29.80 5.52 26.21
CA VAL A 230 29.45 4.72 27.40
C VAL A 230 28.52 5.50 28.34
N MET A 231 28.74 6.80 28.50
CA MET A 231 27.84 7.64 29.30
C MET A 231 26.48 7.83 28.63
N TYR A 232 26.41 7.84 27.29
CA TYR A 232 25.14 7.87 26.57
C TYR A 232 24.46 6.51 26.55
N THR A 233 25.15 5.38 26.66
CA THR A 233 24.49 4.07 26.87
C THR A 233 23.89 3.96 28.27
N ASP A 234 24.56 4.47 29.30
CA ASP A 234 23.98 4.54 30.66
C ASP A 234 22.84 5.57 30.77
N VAL A 235 22.85 6.63 29.95
CA VAL A 235 21.78 7.64 29.91
C VAL A 235 20.68 7.33 28.87
N VAL A 236 20.91 6.43 27.91
CA VAL A 236 19.86 5.91 27.00
C VAL A 236 19.08 4.77 27.63
N ASP A 237 19.65 4.09 28.64
CA ASP A 237 18.83 3.35 29.61
C ASP A 237 17.88 4.28 30.40
N ASP A 238 18.17 5.58 30.47
CA ASP A 238 17.40 6.60 31.20
C ASP A 238 16.37 7.36 30.32
N TYR A 239 16.56 7.48 28.99
CA TYR A 239 15.53 8.03 28.08
C TYR A 239 14.52 6.98 27.62
N GLY A 240 13.94 6.38 28.64
CA GLY A 240 12.79 5.53 28.59
C GLY A 240 11.50 6.25 28.23
N PHE A 241 11.06 6.09 26.98
CA PHE A 241 9.64 5.80 26.79
C PHE A 241 9.28 4.35 27.22
N GLY A 242 10.30 3.57 27.60
CA GLY A 242 10.17 2.26 28.25
C GLY A 242 10.77 2.17 29.66
N THR A 243 11.56 3.13 30.15
CA THR A 243 12.32 3.02 31.43
C THR A 243 12.19 4.20 32.39
N ALA A 244 11.66 5.38 32.02
CA ALA A 244 11.41 6.48 32.97
C ALA A 244 10.16 6.26 33.86
N LEU A 245 9.48 5.12 33.70
CA LEU A 245 8.52 4.58 34.68
C LEU A 245 9.15 3.46 35.53
N ILE A 246 10.34 2.95 35.17
CA ILE A 246 10.98 1.75 35.72
C ILE A 246 12.14 2.11 36.65
N ASP A 247 11.91 3.00 37.60
CA ASP A 247 12.69 3.00 38.84
C ASP A 247 11.74 2.87 40.05
N GLN A 248 11.01 1.73 40.02
CA GLN A 248 9.92 1.22 40.89
C GLN A 248 8.53 1.90 40.73
N PRO A 249 7.38 1.18 40.56
CA PRO A 249 7.09 -0.25 40.38
C PRO A 249 6.48 -0.55 38.98
N ALA A 250 7.19 -0.29 37.89
CA ALA A 250 6.59 -0.37 36.55
C ALA A 250 6.47 -1.77 35.90
N HIS A 251 6.92 -2.83 36.57
CA HIS A 251 6.62 -4.19 36.12
C HIS A 251 5.12 -4.55 36.20
N THR A 252 4.31 -3.79 36.95
CA THR A 252 2.85 -3.98 37.02
C THR A 252 2.05 -3.03 36.12
N LEU A 253 2.57 -1.84 35.80
CA LEU A 253 1.85 -0.83 35.01
C LEU A 253 1.76 -1.17 33.52
N LEU A 254 2.83 -1.71 32.94
CA LEU A 254 2.86 -2.15 31.55
C LEU A 254 1.84 -3.27 31.23
N PRO A 255 1.77 -4.38 31.99
CA PRO A 255 0.76 -5.41 31.74
C PRO A 255 -0.67 -4.92 32.02
N VAL A 256 -0.85 -3.98 32.96
CA VAL A 256 -2.15 -3.35 33.21
C VAL A 256 -2.58 -2.48 32.03
N LEU A 257 -1.71 -1.63 31.49
CA LEU A 257 -1.98 -0.82 30.30
C LEU A 257 -2.29 -1.69 29.08
N PHE A 258 -1.52 -2.77 28.89
CA PHE A 258 -1.76 -3.77 27.84
C PHE A 258 -3.13 -4.44 28.01
N GLY A 259 -3.47 -4.87 29.24
CA GLY A 259 -4.76 -5.43 29.58
C GLY A 259 -5.92 -4.46 29.31
N VAL A 260 -5.76 -3.19 29.68
CA VAL A 260 -6.74 -2.12 29.42
C VAL A 260 -6.92 -1.90 27.92
N LEU A 261 -5.84 -1.88 27.12
CA LEU A 261 -5.91 -1.76 25.66
C LEU A 261 -6.66 -2.93 25.02
N ILE A 262 -6.38 -4.16 25.46
CA ILE A 262 -7.09 -5.35 24.96
C ILE A 262 -8.58 -5.27 25.29
N VAL A 263 -8.92 -4.96 26.55
CA VAL A 263 -10.31 -4.82 26.98
C VAL A 263 -11.02 -3.72 26.17
N PHE A 264 -10.35 -2.59 25.96
CA PHE A 264 -10.86 -1.51 25.13
C PHE A 264 -11.08 -1.94 23.68
N CYS A 265 -10.13 -2.65 23.05
CA CYS A 265 -10.31 -3.14 21.69
C CYS A 265 -11.41 -4.21 21.58
N ILE A 266 -11.55 -5.11 22.58
CA ILE A 266 -12.67 -6.06 22.63
C ILE A 266 -14.00 -5.30 22.75
N ALA A 267 -14.09 -4.31 23.64
CA ALA A 267 -15.29 -3.49 23.79
C ALA A 267 -15.64 -2.78 22.47
N LEU A 268 -14.65 -2.17 21.80
CA LEU A 268 -14.83 -1.50 20.52
C LEU A 268 -15.29 -2.47 19.42
N VAL A 269 -14.71 -3.68 19.38
CA VAL A 269 -15.12 -4.74 18.44
C VAL A 269 -16.57 -5.16 18.70
N VAL A 270 -16.95 -5.35 19.96
CA VAL A 270 -18.32 -5.72 20.33
C VAL A 270 -19.31 -4.60 19.98
N VAL A 271 -19.02 -3.35 20.34
CA VAL A 271 -19.88 -2.19 20.05
C VAL A 271 -20.06 -2.00 18.54
N THR A 272 -18.98 -2.06 17.77
CA THR A 272 -19.05 -1.90 16.31
C THR A 272 -19.79 -3.07 15.65
N SER A 273 -19.65 -4.30 16.15
CA SER A 273 -20.41 -5.46 15.67
C SER A 273 -21.93 -5.34 15.87
N ARG A 274 -22.36 -4.59 16.89
CA ARG A 274 -23.78 -4.30 17.14
C ARG A 274 -24.33 -3.23 16.20
N SER A 275 -23.46 -2.38 15.64
CA SER A 275 -23.83 -1.29 14.73
C SER A 275 -23.80 -1.65 13.23
N LEU A 276 -23.61 -2.93 12.91
CA LEU A 276 -23.55 -3.41 11.51
C LEU A 276 -24.88 -3.26 10.75
N ASP A 277 -25.99 -3.16 11.47
CA ASP A 277 -27.32 -2.88 10.94
C ASP A 277 -27.44 -1.48 10.32
N LYS A 278 -26.63 -0.52 10.80
CA LYS A 278 -26.58 0.87 10.31
C LYS A 278 -25.83 1.04 8.99
N LEU A 279 -25.19 -0.01 8.47
CA LEU A 279 -24.48 0.05 7.19
C LEU A 279 -25.48 0.11 6.02
N THR A 280 -25.32 1.11 5.16
CA THR A 280 -26.17 1.24 3.98
C THR A 280 -25.83 0.17 2.94
N ARG A 281 -26.84 -0.37 2.28
CA ARG A 281 -26.68 -1.38 1.22
C ARG A 281 -25.72 -0.91 0.11
N THR A 282 -25.77 0.36 -0.25
CA THR A 282 -24.88 0.99 -1.24
C THR A 282 -23.42 0.95 -0.81
N SER A 283 -23.11 1.24 0.46
CA SER A 283 -21.73 1.21 0.97
C SER A 283 -21.13 -0.20 1.02
N VAL A 284 -21.96 -1.21 1.30
CA VAL A 284 -21.53 -2.61 1.41
C VAL A 284 -21.32 -3.25 0.03
N ILE A 285 -22.20 -2.95 -0.94
CA ILE A 285 -22.09 -3.48 -2.32
C ILE A 285 -20.93 -2.82 -3.07
N ALA A 286 -20.76 -1.51 -2.95
CA ALA A 286 -19.70 -0.78 -3.65
C ALA A 286 -18.30 -1.32 -3.30
N GLY A 287 -18.09 -1.78 -2.07
CA GLY A 287 -16.85 -2.45 -1.69
C GLY A 287 -16.68 -3.84 -2.27
N GLY A 288 -17.77 -4.59 -2.42
CA GLY A 288 -17.76 -5.92 -3.02
C GLY A 288 -17.43 -5.90 -4.51
N GLU A 289 -17.96 -4.93 -5.27
CA GLU A 289 -17.61 -4.74 -6.69
C GLU A 289 -16.14 -4.40 -6.87
N LEU A 290 -15.60 -3.52 -6.02
CA LEU A 290 -14.18 -3.20 -6.04
C LEU A 290 -13.34 -4.44 -5.70
N LEU A 291 -13.66 -5.19 -4.64
CA LEU A 291 -12.94 -6.42 -4.31
C LEU A 291 -13.00 -7.45 -5.43
N ALA A 292 -14.15 -7.62 -6.08
CA ALA A 292 -14.27 -8.54 -7.21
C ALA A 292 -13.38 -8.09 -8.38
N GLY A 293 -13.33 -6.78 -8.68
CA GLY A 293 -12.42 -6.22 -9.67
C GLY A 293 -10.94 -6.36 -9.30
N LEU A 294 -10.57 -6.12 -8.02
CA LEU A 294 -9.20 -6.29 -7.53
C LEU A 294 -8.79 -7.77 -7.52
N ALA A 295 -9.68 -8.68 -7.12
CA ALA A 295 -9.44 -10.11 -7.13
C ALA A 295 -9.34 -10.65 -8.57
N GLY A 296 -10.18 -10.17 -9.48
CA GLY A 296 -10.07 -10.44 -10.92
C GLY A 296 -8.71 -9.99 -11.45
N ALA A 297 -8.31 -8.74 -11.17
CA ALA A 297 -7.01 -8.21 -11.56
C ALA A 297 -5.83 -8.95 -10.92
N ALA A 298 -5.94 -9.38 -9.66
CA ALA A 298 -4.90 -10.15 -8.98
C ALA A 298 -4.79 -11.56 -9.53
N SER A 299 -5.93 -12.23 -9.78
CA SER A 299 -5.96 -13.58 -10.37
C SER A 299 -5.47 -13.61 -11.81
N SER A 300 -5.70 -12.53 -12.58
CA SER A 300 -5.11 -12.36 -13.91
C SER A 300 -3.69 -11.78 -13.89
N LEU A 301 -3.13 -11.45 -12.72
CA LEU A 301 -1.86 -10.72 -12.58
C LEU A 301 -1.81 -9.40 -13.36
N ASP A 302 -2.96 -8.83 -13.72
CA ASP A 302 -3.08 -7.59 -14.46
C ASP A 302 -3.11 -6.39 -13.50
N ILE A 303 -1.93 -5.99 -13.03
CA ILE A 303 -1.72 -4.80 -12.17
C ILE A 303 -2.29 -3.53 -12.83
N SER A 304 -2.41 -3.55 -14.15
CA SER A 304 -2.97 -2.43 -14.86
C SER A 304 -4.48 -2.32 -14.59
N MET A 305 -5.26 -3.40 -14.72
CA MET A 305 -6.69 -3.37 -14.37
C MET A 305 -6.95 -2.89 -12.95
N LEU A 306 -6.09 -3.27 -12.00
CA LEU A 306 -6.15 -2.79 -10.61
C LEU A 306 -6.15 -1.25 -10.53
N ALA A 307 -5.24 -0.59 -11.25
CA ALA A 307 -5.13 0.86 -11.26
C ALA A 307 -6.35 1.53 -11.92
N ASP A 308 -6.93 0.93 -12.95
CA ASP A 308 -8.10 1.47 -13.65
C ASP A 308 -9.35 1.40 -12.76
N VAL A 309 -9.54 0.30 -12.02
CA VAL A 309 -10.65 0.15 -11.05
C VAL A 309 -10.55 1.21 -9.95
N VAL A 310 -9.35 1.44 -9.41
CA VAL A 310 -9.10 2.46 -8.37
C VAL A 310 -9.32 3.88 -8.92
N ALA A 311 -8.80 4.19 -10.11
CA ALA A 311 -8.99 5.47 -10.76
C ALA A 311 -10.47 5.74 -11.08
N GLY A 312 -11.18 4.75 -11.62
CA GLY A 312 -12.61 4.82 -11.90
C GLY A 312 -13.44 5.12 -10.65
N ARG A 313 -13.16 4.44 -9.54
CA ARG A 313 -13.83 4.72 -8.25
C ARG A 313 -13.56 6.14 -7.75
N HIS A 314 -12.31 6.62 -7.84
CA HIS A 314 -11.98 7.97 -7.40
C HIS A 314 -12.80 9.04 -8.14
N TRP A 315 -12.84 8.96 -9.47
CA TRP A 315 -13.56 9.95 -10.28
C TRP A 315 -15.08 9.84 -10.13
N ARG A 316 -15.63 8.63 -9.94
CA ARG A 316 -17.05 8.43 -9.59
C ARG A 316 -17.41 9.08 -8.25
N LEU A 317 -16.57 8.94 -7.23
CA LEU A 317 -16.79 9.57 -5.92
C LEU A 317 -16.65 11.09 -5.96
N LYS A 318 -15.79 11.61 -6.84
CA LYS A 318 -15.65 13.06 -7.05
C LYS A 318 -16.90 13.65 -7.72
N GLY A 319 -17.54 12.90 -8.61
CA GLY A 319 -18.82 13.25 -9.24
C GLY A 319 -18.71 14.37 -10.27
N ARG A 320 -18.56 15.61 -9.82
CA ARG A 320 -18.44 16.80 -10.68
C ARG A 320 -17.10 17.50 -10.45
N ALA A 321 -16.48 17.98 -11.53
CA ALA A 321 -15.26 18.78 -11.47
C ALA A 321 -15.43 20.04 -12.31
N HIS A 322 -14.93 21.17 -11.81
CA HIS A 322 -14.98 22.41 -12.56
C HIS A 322 -14.07 22.33 -13.80
N THR A 323 -14.63 22.62 -14.97
CA THR A 323 -13.89 22.67 -16.23
C THR A 323 -12.96 23.89 -16.18
N ARG A 324 -11.66 23.68 -16.40
CA ARG A 324 -10.71 24.79 -16.59
C ARG A 324 -10.45 24.97 -18.07
N ARG A 325 -10.39 26.20 -18.56
CA ARG A 325 -9.90 26.47 -19.93
C ARG A 325 -8.43 26.07 -20.02
N GLY A 326 -8.00 25.61 -21.19
CA GLY A 326 -6.60 25.29 -21.43
C GLY A 326 -5.81 26.58 -21.63
N HIS A 327 -4.51 26.53 -21.34
CA HIS A 327 -3.57 27.59 -21.68
C HIS A 327 -2.50 27.03 -22.63
N GLY A 328 -2.06 27.83 -23.60
CA GLY A 328 -1.05 27.44 -24.59
C GLY A 328 -1.59 26.75 -25.84
N SER A 329 -0.70 26.34 -26.74
CA SER A 329 -1.00 25.63 -27.99
C SER A 329 -0.27 24.28 -28.06
N ARG A 330 -0.82 23.34 -28.86
CA ARG A 330 -0.24 22.01 -29.16
C ARG A 330 0.26 21.29 -27.89
N GLY A 331 1.55 20.97 -27.83
CA GLY A 331 2.17 20.25 -26.72
C GLY A 331 2.12 21.01 -25.40
N GLY A 332 2.30 22.33 -25.40
CA GLY A 332 2.23 23.16 -24.19
C GLY A 332 0.85 23.12 -23.53
N ALA A 333 -0.21 23.07 -24.34
CA ALA A 333 -1.57 22.88 -23.83
C ALA A 333 -1.73 21.52 -23.15
N LEU A 334 -1.12 20.46 -23.70
CA LEU A 334 -1.14 19.13 -23.10
C LEU A 334 -0.33 19.10 -21.80
N VAL A 335 0.87 19.68 -21.74
CA VAL A 335 1.67 19.81 -20.49
C VAL A 335 0.84 20.49 -19.40
N HIS A 336 0.18 21.61 -19.72
CA HIS A 336 -0.68 22.30 -18.76
C HIS A 336 -1.86 21.42 -18.29
N ARG A 337 -2.48 20.65 -19.20
CA ARG A 337 -3.55 19.72 -18.86
C ARG A 337 -3.07 18.57 -17.97
N GLU A 338 -1.88 18.03 -18.23
CA GLU A 338 -1.25 17.01 -17.38
C GLU A 338 -1.01 17.55 -15.97
N PHE A 339 -0.46 18.76 -15.86
CA PHE A 339 -0.23 19.45 -14.60
C PHE A 339 -1.52 19.64 -13.80
N VAL A 340 -2.58 20.16 -14.44
CA VAL A 340 -3.90 20.31 -13.79
C VAL A 340 -4.51 18.96 -13.42
N ARG A 341 -4.31 17.89 -14.22
CA ARG A 341 -4.79 16.54 -13.86
C ARG A 341 -4.12 16.06 -12.58
N ILE A 342 -2.80 16.20 -12.46
CA ILE A 342 -2.06 15.78 -11.27
C ILE A 342 -2.54 16.59 -10.04
N LEU A 343 -2.69 17.90 -10.17
CA LEU A 343 -3.19 18.77 -9.09
C LEU A 343 -4.64 18.47 -8.68
N ARG A 344 -5.47 17.91 -9.57
CA ARG A 344 -6.84 17.49 -9.24
C ARG A 344 -6.88 16.28 -8.30
N TRP A 345 -5.76 15.57 -8.14
CA TRP A 345 -5.64 14.45 -7.23
C TRP A 345 -4.41 14.65 -6.31
N PRO A 346 -4.41 15.69 -5.45
CA PRO A 346 -3.25 16.11 -4.66
C PRO A 346 -2.72 15.00 -3.74
N ARG A 347 -3.61 14.07 -3.35
CA ARG A 347 -3.26 12.89 -2.57
C ARG A 347 -2.14 12.05 -3.20
N ARG A 348 -2.02 11.99 -4.53
CA ARG A 348 -0.91 11.29 -5.21
C ARG A 348 0.43 11.95 -4.94
N LEU A 349 0.46 13.28 -4.88
CA LEU A 349 1.65 14.05 -4.52
C LEU A 349 2.01 13.86 -3.05
N VAL A 350 1.02 13.91 -2.14
CA VAL A 350 1.25 13.68 -0.70
C VAL A 350 1.86 12.29 -0.47
N ILE A 351 1.31 11.25 -1.10
CA ILE A 351 1.88 9.88 -1.01
C ILE A 351 3.27 9.83 -1.64
N GLY A 352 3.44 10.46 -2.81
CA GLY A 352 4.70 10.47 -3.52
C GLY A 352 5.83 11.09 -2.69
N PHE A 353 5.59 12.24 -2.06
CA PHE A 353 6.56 12.85 -1.13
C PHE A 353 6.68 12.06 0.17
N ALA A 354 5.60 11.45 0.67
CA ALA A 354 5.69 10.60 1.86
C ALA A 354 6.60 9.38 1.67
N LEU A 355 6.76 8.90 0.43
CA LEU A 355 7.72 7.84 0.10
C LEU A 355 9.19 8.27 0.24
N LEU A 356 9.51 9.56 0.42
CA LEU A 356 10.87 10.00 0.78
C LEU A 356 11.32 9.44 2.13
N VAL A 357 10.39 9.08 3.03
CA VAL A 357 10.71 8.42 4.30
C VAL A 357 11.54 7.16 4.08
N VAL A 358 11.32 6.44 2.97
CA VAL A 358 11.97 5.15 2.70
C VAL A 358 13.50 5.27 2.57
N PRO A 359 14.07 6.08 1.65
CA PRO A 359 15.53 6.20 1.56
C PRO A 359 16.18 6.75 2.84
N TYR A 360 15.50 7.66 3.56
CA TYR A 360 16.01 8.18 4.84
C TYR A 360 15.98 7.16 5.97
N ALA A 361 14.94 6.32 6.03
CA ALA A 361 14.87 5.23 6.99
C ALA A 361 15.96 4.17 6.73
N VAL A 362 16.22 3.85 5.46
CA VAL A 362 17.29 2.92 5.07
C VAL A 362 18.67 3.49 5.38
N ALA A 363 18.88 4.78 5.11
CA ALA A 363 20.13 5.48 5.44
C ALA A 363 20.35 5.55 6.96
N GLY A 364 19.32 5.95 7.72
CA GLY A 364 19.37 6.01 9.17
C GLY A 364 19.65 4.66 9.82
N ALA A 365 19.18 3.56 9.22
CA ALA A 365 19.44 2.19 9.66
C ALA A 365 20.87 1.69 9.35
N GLY A 366 21.72 2.50 8.69
CA GLY A 366 23.10 2.15 8.37
C GLY A 366 23.26 1.24 7.14
N PHE A 367 22.22 1.08 6.33
CA PHE A 367 22.27 0.27 5.10
C PHE A 367 22.58 1.14 3.87
N ASP A 368 23.67 1.90 3.90
CA ASP A 368 24.03 2.90 2.88
C ASP A 368 24.04 2.33 1.46
N ALA A 369 24.51 1.09 1.29
CA ALA A 369 24.54 0.40 -0.01
C ALA A 369 23.15 0.15 -0.62
N LEU A 370 22.12 0.02 0.22
CA LEU A 370 20.73 -0.22 -0.22
C LEU A 370 19.95 1.08 -0.43
N VAL A 371 20.47 2.24 0.01
CA VAL A 371 19.75 3.52 -0.08
C VAL A 371 19.37 3.89 -1.52
N PRO A 372 20.26 3.80 -2.53
CA PRO A 372 19.89 4.12 -3.91
C PRO A 372 18.82 3.17 -4.46
N VAL A 373 18.83 1.91 -4.05
CA VAL A 373 17.83 0.90 -4.46
C VAL A 373 16.48 1.22 -3.83
N ALA A 374 16.47 1.45 -2.52
CA ALA A 374 15.28 1.84 -1.78
C ALA A 374 14.68 3.14 -2.32
N ALA A 375 15.53 4.14 -2.62
CA ALA A 375 15.15 5.39 -3.26
C ALA A 375 14.55 5.14 -4.66
N GLY A 376 15.17 4.27 -5.46
CA GLY A 376 14.68 3.91 -6.79
C GLY A 376 13.29 3.28 -6.78
N PHE A 377 13.05 2.30 -5.92
CA PHE A 377 11.73 1.66 -5.79
C PHE A 377 10.67 2.61 -5.20
N ALA A 378 11.02 3.38 -4.17
CA ALA A 378 10.13 4.37 -3.56
C ALA A 378 9.78 5.48 -4.56
N GLY A 379 10.77 6.02 -5.27
CA GLY A 379 10.62 7.03 -6.31
C GLY A 379 9.81 6.51 -7.50
N PHE A 380 10.04 5.28 -7.94
CA PHE A 380 9.19 4.63 -8.96
C PHE A 380 7.73 4.55 -8.51
N GLY A 381 7.47 4.15 -7.26
CA GLY A 381 6.13 4.15 -6.66
C GLY A 381 5.50 5.54 -6.58
N ALA A 382 6.31 6.59 -6.38
CA ALA A 382 5.87 7.99 -6.33
C ALA A 382 5.53 8.56 -7.72
N VAL A 383 6.35 8.27 -8.74
CA VAL A 383 6.20 8.79 -10.11
C VAL A 383 5.10 8.04 -10.88
N ARG A 384 4.99 6.72 -10.70
CA ARG A 384 4.09 5.85 -11.46
C ARG A 384 2.63 6.35 -11.51
N PRO A 385 1.96 6.73 -10.40
CA PRO A 385 0.58 7.22 -10.43
C PRO A 385 0.40 8.53 -11.20
N LEU A 386 1.48 9.28 -11.46
CA LEU A 386 1.41 10.53 -12.23
C LEU A 386 1.28 10.27 -13.75
N MET A 387 1.65 9.06 -14.19
CA MET A 387 1.67 8.62 -15.60
C MET A 387 0.32 8.16 -16.15
N ASP A 388 -0.78 8.26 -15.39
CA ASP A 388 -2.12 7.80 -15.82
C ASP A 388 -2.58 8.43 -17.15
N GLY A 389 -2.18 9.67 -17.43
CA GLY A 389 -2.49 10.33 -18.70
C GLY A 389 -1.85 9.62 -19.88
N LEU A 390 -0.53 9.46 -19.82
CA LEU A 390 0.25 8.77 -20.83
C LEU A 390 -0.31 7.35 -21.05
N ARG A 391 -0.63 6.67 -19.96
CA ARG A 391 -1.22 5.33 -20.00
C ARG A 391 -2.57 5.29 -20.71
N SER A 392 -3.45 6.26 -20.45
CA SER A 392 -4.75 6.37 -21.13
C SER A 392 -4.57 6.57 -22.65
N VAL A 393 -3.64 7.44 -23.03
CA VAL A 393 -3.32 7.74 -24.44
C VAL A 393 -2.71 6.54 -25.15
N CYS A 394 -1.75 5.86 -24.54
CA CYS A 394 -1.12 4.66 -25.12
C CYS A 394 -2.10 3.49 -25.33
N ARG A 395 -3.27 3.50 -24.68
CA ARG A 395 -4.31 2.46 -24.81
C ARG A 395 -5.40 2.76 -25.83
N SER A 396 -5.45 3.99 -26.36
CA SER A 396 -6.49 4.41 -27.28
C SER A 396 -5.89 5.08 -28.50
N THR A 397 -5.85 4.34 -29.62
CA THR A 397 -5.47 4.89 -30.93
C THR A 397 -6.42 6.02 -31.36
N GLY A 398 -7.71 5.91 -31.01
CA GLY A 398 -8.69 6.99 -31.22
C GLY A 398 -8.32 8.28 -30.48
N LEU A 399 -7.82 8.18 -29.25
CA LEU A 399 -7.38 9.34 -28.48
C LEU A 399 -6.10 9.96 -29.06
N VAL A 400 -5.15 9.13 -29.51
CA VAL A 400 -3.94 9.60 -30.22
C VAL A 400 -4.32 10.36 -31.49
N ARG A 401 -5.24 9.81 -32.30
CA ARG A 401 -5.76 10.45 -33.52
C ARG A 401 -6.50 11.75 -33.22
N ALA A 402 -7.31 11.78 -32.16
CA ALA A 402 -8.03 12.97 -31.73
C ALA A 402 -7.09 14.10 -31.25
N LEU A 403 -5.92 13.75 -30.71
CA LEU A 403 -4.88 14.70 -30.31
C LEU A 403 -3.99 15.16 -31.47
N GLY A 404 -4.02 14.47 -32.62
CA GLY A 404 -3.27 14.84 -33.83
C GLY A 404 -1.74 14.81 -33.67
N MET A 405 -1.22 13.95 -32.78
CA MET A 405 0.22 13.83 -32.47
C MET A 405 0.70 12.38 -32.58
N ASP A 406 1.99 12.19 -32.82
CA ASP A 406 2.61 10.85 -32.77
C ASP A 406 2.75 10.38 -31.31
N LEU A 407 2.73 9.06 -31.09
CA LEU A 407 2.93 8.47 -29.76
C LEU A 407 4.27 8.83 -29.14
N ARG A 408 5.32 9.02 -29.96
CA ARG A 408 6.62 9.51 -29.49
C ARG A 408 6.51 10.92 -28.90
N GLU A 409 5.86 11.83 -29.62
CA GLU A 409 5.66 13.22 -29.17
C GLU A 409 4.82 13.24 -27.89
N LEU A 410 3.73 12.47 -27.86
CA LEU A 410 2.87 12.33 -26.68
C LEU A 410 3.64 11.78 -25.48
N ARG A 411 4.52 10.78 -25.67
CA ARG A 411 5.37 10.26 -24.60
C ARG A 411 6.26 11.35 -24.01
N VAL A 412 6.95 12.13 -24.85
CA VAL A 412 7.82 13.22 -24.39
C VAL A 412 6.99 14.27 -23.64
N ILE A 413 5.92 14.77 -24.26
CA ILE A 413 5.09 15.86 -23.74
C ILE A 413 4.44 15.47 -22.40
N MET A 414 3.86 14.27 -22.32
CA MET A 414 3.16 13.82 -21.12
C MET A 414 4.11 13.38 -20.00
N ALA A 415 5.37 13.07 -20.33
CA ALA A 415 6.41 12.78 -19.34
C ALA A 415 7.04 14.03 -18.71
N VAL A 416 6.84 15.24 -19.28
CA VAL A 416 7.44 16.48 -18.76
C VAL A 416 7.06 16.72 -17.30
N VAL A 417 5.76 16.74 -16.97
CA VAL A 417 5.31 17.08 -15.60
C VAL A 417 5.72 16.00 -14.58
N PRO A 418 5.51 14.70 -14.83
CA PRO A 418 6.04 13.65 -13.94
C PRO A 418 7.57 13.63 -13.88
N GLY A 419 8.26 14.03 -14.95
CA GLY A 419 9.71 14.17 -15.00
C GLY A 419 10.23 15.28 -14.08
N LEU A 420 9.57 16.44 -14.07
CA LEU A 420 9.88 17.51 -13.11
C LEU A 420 9.66 17.06 -11.67
N PHE A 421 8.58 16.30 -11.41
CA PHE A 421 8.35 15.70 -10.09
C PHE A 421 9.46 14.69 -9.73
N ALA A 422 9.88 13.85 -10.67
CA ALA A 422 10.98 12.90 -10.47
C ALA A 422 12.30 13.63 -10.14
N ILE A 423 12.64 14.70 -10.86
CA ILE A 423 13.84 15.50 -10.58
C ILE A 423 13.78 16.10 -9.18
N LEU A 424 12.65 16.73 -8.82
CA LEU A 424 12.46 17.32 -7.49
C LEU A 424 12.55 16.25 -6.39
N TRP A 425 11.88 15.11 -6.58
CA TRP A 425 11.89 14.01 -5.63
C TRP A 425 13.30 13.43 -5.43
N ALA A 426 14.04 13.20 -6.51
CA ALA A 426 15.43 12.72 -6.42
C ALA A 426 16.36 13.75 -5.77
N ALA A 427 16.18 15.05 -6.06
CA ALA A 427 16.93 16.11 -5.41
C ALA A 427 16.69 16.14 -3.89
N LEU A 428 15.43 15.96 -3.46
CA LEU A 428 15.08 15.84 -2.04
C LEU A 428 15.60 14.55 -1.40
N ALA A 429 15.81 13.48 -2.16
CA ALA A 429 16.42 12.23 -1.67
C ALA A 429 17.96 12.25 -1.72
N SER A 430 18.57 13.23 -2.38
CA SER A 430 20.02 13.29 -2.61
C SER A 430 20.87 13.27 -1.33
N PRO A 431 20.47 13.89 -0.20
CA PRO A 431 21.23 13.78 1.05
C PRO A 431 21.33 12.35 1.58
N ALA A 432 20.26 11.55 1.48
CA ALA A 432 20.29 10.13 1.84
C ALA A 432 21.13 9.30 0.87
N ILE A 433 21.01 9.58 -0.44
CA ILE A 433 21.72 8.83 -1.48
C ILE A 433 23.23 9.07 -1.42
N GLY A 434 23.66 10.26 -0.97
CA GLY A 434 25.07 10.59 -0.71
C GLY A 434 25.93 10.82 -1.96
N SER A 435 25.42 10.57 -3.18
CA SER A 435 26.18 10.80 -4.42
C SER A 435 25.33 11.34 -5.56
N ALA A 436 25.87 12.32 -6.28
CA ALA A 436 25.20 12.93 -7.44
C ALA A 436 25.00 11.94 -8.61
N PRO A 437 25.99 11.07 -8.97
CA PRO A 437 25.77 10.03 -9.98
C PRO A 437 24.65 9.05 -9.62
N ALA A 438 24.59 8.55 -8.37
CA ALA A 438 23.51 7.65 -7.98
C ALA A 438 22.16 8.37 -7.92
N THR A 439 22.13 9.65 -7.52
CA THR A 439 20.90 10.46 -7.55
C THR A 439 20.37 10.59 -8.98
N PHE A 440 21.25 10.83 -9.96
CA PHE A 440 20.88 10.85 -11.36
C PHE A 440 20.38 9.48 -11.84
N ALA A 441 21.08 8.39 -11.48
CA ALA A 441 20.67 7.03 -11.82
C ALA A 441 19.29 6.67 -11.26
N VAL A 442 19.00 7.07 -10.01
CA VAL A 442 17.68 6.95 -9.37
C VAL A 442 16.62 7.73 -10.13
N ALA A 443 16.87 9.01 -10.43
CA ALA A 443 15.94 9.87 -11.17
C ALA A 443 15.62 9.33 -12.56
N ALA A 444 16.65 8.94 -13.30
CA ALA A 444 16.54 8.36 -14.63
C ALA A 444 15.82 7.01 -14.60
N GLY A 445 16.16 6.13 -13.64
CA GLY A 445 15.54 4.83 -13.46
C GLY A 445 14.05 4.90 -13.13
N MET A 446 13.66 5.75 -12.18
CA MET A 446 12.24 5.89 -11.83
C MET A 446 11.42 6.48 -12.97
N LEU A 447 11.95 7.46 -13.72
CA LEU A 447 11.27 8.06 -14.86
C LEU A 447 11.17 7.08 -16.03
N ALA A 448 12.28 6.47 -16.45
CA ALA A 448 12.32 5.53 -17.55
C ALA A 448 11.45 4.30 -17.26
N GLY A 449 11.52 3.77 -16.04
CA GLY A 449 10.67 2.68 -15.60
C GLY A 449 9.20 3.05 -15.64
N ALA A 450 8.82 4.21 -15.08
CA ALA A 450 7.41 4.64 -15.02
C ALA A 450 6.84 4.90 -16.43
N VAL A 451 7.61 5.53 -17.31
CA VAL A 451 7.23 5.74 -18.73
C VAL A 451 7.07 4.40 -19.45
N ARG A 452 8.01 3.47 -19.28
CA ARG A 452 7.91 2.14 -19.91
C ARG A 452 6.68 1.39 -19.44
N GLN A 453 6.37 1.46 -18.15
CA GLN A 453 5.20 0.80 -17.60
C GLN A 453 3.89 1.45 -18.06
N ALA A 454 3.86 2.79 -18.18
CA ALA A 454 2.69 3.51 -18.66
C ALA A 454 2.43 3.28 -20.16
N SER A 455 3.49 3.18 -20.96
CA SER A 455 3.41 2.85 -22.39
C SER A 455 3.35 1.33 -22.68
N ALA A 456 3.29 0.49 -21.66
CA ALA A 456 3.25 -0.96 -21.84
C ALA A 456 1.93 -1.39 -22.50
N ARG A 457 2.03 -2.25 -23.51
CA ARG A 457 0.87 -2.90 -24.13
C ARG A 457 0.16 -3.82 -23.13
N PRO A 458 -1.17 -4.02 -23.25
CA PRO A 458 -1.88 -5.07 -22.53
C PRO A 458 -1.24 -6.44 -22.73
N PRO A 459 -1.42 -7.37 -21.79
CA PRO A 459 -0.89 -8.72 -21.93
C PRO A 459 -1.55 -9.43 -23.13
N SER A 460 -0.76 -10.17 -23.90
CA SER A 460 -1.27 -10.99 -25.00
C SER A 460 -1.73 -12.35 -24.47
N TYR A 461 -3.00 -12.67 -24.71
CA TYR A 461 -3.61 -13.96 -24.38
C TYR A 461 -3.52 -14.99 -25.52
N SER A 462 -2.94 -14.61 -26.66
CA SER A 462 -2.83 -15.44 -27.86
C SER A 462 -1.63 -16.39 -27.87
N GLY A 463 -0.75 -16.32 -26.86
CA GLY A 463 0.44 -17.18 -26.76
C GLY A 463 0.12 -18.60 -26.27
N PRO A 464 1.03 -19.57 -26.49
CA PRO A 464 0.87 -20.93 -25.98
C PRO A 464 0.76 -20.93 -24.46
N LEU A 465 -0.24 -21.60 -23.91
CA LEU A 465 -0.47 -21.64 -22.47
C LEU A 465 0.63 -22.46 -21.80
N VAL A 466 1.29 -21.88 -20.79
CA VAL A 466 2.29 -22.59 -19.98
C VAL A 466 1.56 -23.30 -18.83
N SER A 467 1.75 -24.61 -18.71
CA SER A 467 1.21 -25.36 -17.57
C SER A 467 1.91 -24.94 -16.29
N SER A 468 1.14 -24.46 -15.31
CA SER A 468 1.61 -24.21 -13.95
C SER A 468 0.77 -25.03 -12.96
N PRO A 469 1.25 -25.27 -11.73
CA PRO A 469 0.45 -25.90 -10.67
C PRO A 469 -0.86 -25.14 -10.38
N MET A 470 -0.93 -23.85 -10.71
CA MET A 470 -2.12 -23.00 -10.55
C MET A 470 -3.03 -22.99 -11.79
N GLY A 471 -2.78 -23.86 -12.77
CA GLY A 471 -3.49 -23.93 -14.05
C GLY A 471 -2.68 -23.41 -15.22
N ALA A 472 -3.32 -23.36 -16.40
CA ALA A 472 -2.69 -22.93 -17.64
C ALA A 472 -2.60 -21.39 -17.69
N ILE A 473 -1.38 -20.84 -17.64
CA ILE A 473 -1.15 -19.39 -17.59
C ILE A 473 -0.52 -18.92 -18.91
N PRO A 474 -1.12 -17.92 -19.60
CA PRO A 474 -0.50 -17.30 -20.77
C PRO A 474 0.84 -16.65 -20.39
N PRO A 475 1.93 -16.89 -21.14
CA PRO A 475 3.25 -16.34 -20.83
C PRO A 475 3.27 -14.81 -20.85
N GLY A 476 2.37 -14.19 -21.60
CA GLY A 476 2.17 -12.73 -21.62
C GLY A 476 1.89 -12.13 -20.23
N LEU A 477 1.25 -12.89 -19.32
CA LEU A 477 0.92 -12.45 -17.96
C LEU A 477 2.15 -12.31 -17.07
N PHE A 478 3.18 -13.16 -17.23
CA PHE A 478 4.41 -13.07 -16.42
C PHE A 478 5.27 -11.86 -16.80
N SER A 479 5.23 -11.45 -18.07
CA SER A 479 6.04 -10.33 -18.56
C SER A 479 5.53 -8.97 -18.08
N GLN A 480 4.24 -8.85 -17.78
CA GLN A 480 3.59 -7.57 -17.54
C GLN A 480 3.97 -6.92 -16.19
N PRO A 481 4.02 -7.64 -15.05
CA PRO A 481 4.49 -7.09 -13.79
C PRO A 481 5.91 -6.54 -13.86
N MET A 482 6.79 -7.19 -14.63
CA MET A 482 8.21 -6.82 -14.77
C MET A 482 8.42 -5.59 -15.64
N ARG A 483 7.42 -5.17 -16.42
CA ARG A 483 7.57 -4.00 -17.30
C ARG A 483 7.74 -2.71 -16.50
N GLY A 484 8.91 -2.11 -16.64
CA GLY A 484 9.29 -0.85 -16.01
C GLY A 484 10.29 -1.03 -14.87
N PHE A 485 10.12 -2.09 -14.07
CA PHE A 485 11.11 -2.44 -13.04
C PHE A 485 12.44 -2.85 -13.65
N ASP A 486 12.43 -3.50 -14.80
CA ASP A 486 13.65 -3.81 -15.54
C ASP A 486 14.46 -2.57 -15.91
N LEU A 487 13.87 -1.49 -16.43
CA LEU A 487 14.61 -0.25 -16.71
C LEU A 487 15.06 0.46 -15.44
N LEU A 488 14.26 0.41 -14.37
CA LEU A 488 14.69 0.90 -13.07
C LEU A 488 15.94 0.16 -12.61
N LEU A 489 15.93 -1.18 -12.65
CA LEU A 489 17.06 -2.02 -12.26
C LEU A 489 18.28 -1.83 -13.16
N VAL A 490 18.10 -1.69 -14.48
CA VAL A 490 19.21 -1.40 -15.41
C VAL A 490 19.88 -0.07 -15.07
N CYS A 491 19.10 0.97 -14.73
CA CYS A 491 19.67 2.25 -14.31
C CYS A 491 20.38 2.17 -12.95
N LEU A 492 19.90 1.32 -12.03
CA LEU A 492 20.48 1.15 -10.69
C LEU A 492 21.63 0.14 -10.64
N ALA A 493 21.76 -0.75 -11.62
CA ALA A 493 22.75 -1.82 -11.64
C ALA A 493 24.20 -1.31 -11.48
N PRO A 494 24.64 -0.22 -12.14
CA PRO A 494 25.99 0.29 -11.95
C PRO A 494 26.26 0.79 -10.53
N VAL A 495 25.24 1.33 -9.86
CA VAL A 495 25.32 1.76 -8.46
C VAL A 495 25.45 0.55 -7.55
N LEU A 496 24.64 -0.49 -7.79
CA LEU A 496 24.66 -1.74 -7.02
C LEU A 496 25.97 -2.52 -7.16
N LEU A 497 26.55 -2.51 -8.35
CA LEU A 497 27.79 -3.20 -8.67
C LEU A 497 29.04 -2.38 -8.31
N GLY A 498 28.89 -1.18 -7.75
CA GLY A 498 30.02 -0.31 -7.37
C GLY A 498 30.90 0.10 -8.55
N ILE A 499 30.32 0.24 -9.75
CA ILE A 499 31.05 0.58 -10.98
C ILE A 499 31.43 2.07 -10.96
N SER A 500 32.46 2.46 -11.73
CA SER A 500 32.89 3.86 -11.84
C SER A 500 31.76 4.83 -12.18
N SER A 501 31.88 6.06 -11.66
CA SER A 501 30.88 7.14 -11.84
C SER A 501 30.51 7.43 -13.30
N THR A 502 31.42 7.17 -14.23
CA THR A 502 31.18 7.28 -15.68
C THR A 502 30.05 6.36 -16.13
N TRP A 503 30.04 5.09 -15.71
CA TRP A 503 29.01 4.12 -16.09
C TRP A 503 27.69 4.36 -15.35
N VAL A 504 27.75 4.84 -14.10
CA VAL A 504 26.59 5.27 -13.33
C VAL A 504 25.83 6.42 -14.01
N LEU A 505 26.52 7.26 -14.79
CA LEU A 505 25.89 8.32 -15.59
C LEU A 505 25.53 7.86 -17.01
N ALA A 506 26.45 7.15 -17.68
CA ALA A 506 26.30 6.77 -19.08
C ALA A 506 25.13 5.83 -19.34
N ILE A 507 24.94 4.79 -18.50
CA ILE A 507 23.87 3.80 -18.69
C ILE A 507 22.49 4.44 -18.53
N PRO A 508 22.17 5.18 -17.44
CA PRO A 508 20.86 5.82 -17.32
C PRO A 508 20.63 6.92 -18.37
N ALA A 509 21.67 7.65 -18.77
CA ALA A 509 21.57 8.64 -19.86
C ALA A 509 21.22 7.96 -21.19
N PHE A 510 21.89 6.85 -21.52
CA PHE A 510 21.58 6.06 -22.71
C PHE A 510 20.16 5.50 -22.68
N VAL A 511 19.71 4.96 -21.54
CA VAL A 511 18.34 4.45 -21.37
C VAL A 511 17.31 5.56 -21.61
N LEU A 512 17.50 6.76 -21.05
CA LEU A 512 16.62 7.90 -21.29
C LEU A 512 16.63 8.34 -22.76
N ALA A 513 17.83 8.44 -23.36
CA ALA A 513 17.98 8.82 -24.77
C ALA A 513 17.21 7.86 -25.68
N VAL A 514 17.40 6.55 -25.52
CA VAL A 514 16.69 5.52 -26.30
C VAL A 514 15.18 5.57 -26.04
N MET A 515 14.76 5.70 -24.78
CA MET A 515 13.34 5.74 -24.39
C MET A 515 12.56 6.88 -25.08
N PHE A 516 13.17 8.06 -25.21
CA PHE A 516 12.52 9.22 -25.82
C PHE A 516 12.86 9.42 -27.30
N ALA A 517 13.93 8.80 -27.81
CA ALA A 517 14.26 8.82 -29.24
C ALA A 517 13.43 7.80 -30.04
N VAL A 518 13.25 6.58 -29.52
CA VAL A 518 12.64 5.47 -30.27
C VAL A 518 11.13 5.60 -30.35
N ARG A 519 10.59 5.58 -31.57
CA ARG A 519 9.15 5.52 -31.82
C ARG A 519 8.60 4.19 -31.27
N PRO A 520 7.55 4.20 -30.43
CA PRO A 520 6.86 2.96 -30.08
C PRO A 520 6.34 2.29 -31.33
N LYS A 521 6.48 0.96 -31.41
CA LYS A 521 5.83 0.18 -32.48
C LYS A 521 4.32 0.40 -32.41
N THR A 522 3.73 0.86 -33.51
CA THR A 522 2.29 0.89 -33.76
C THR A 522 1.95 -0.39 -34.50
N ASP A 523 1.20 -1.29 -33.89
CA ASP A 523 0.58 -2.40 -34.63
C ASP A 523 -0.84 -1.96 -35.01
#